data_AF-A0A970N4K9-F1
#
_entry.id   AF-A0A970N4K9-F1
#
_cell.length_a   1.000
_cell.length_b   1.000
_cell.length_c   1.000
_cell.angle_alpha   90.00
_cell.angle_beta   90.00
_cell.angle_gamma   90.00
#
_symmetry.space_group_name_H-M   'P 1'
#
loop_
_entity.id
_entity.type
_entity.pdbx_description
1 polymer ?
#
loop_
_entity_poly.entity_id
_entity_poly.type
_entity_poly.pdbx_seq_one_letter_code
_entity_poly.pdbx_strand_id
1 'polypeptide(L)'
;MPYHVYVPQNYDKSKKYPIVVILHGAGERGYDNQVHVNNTFLFNMASMYHERYPAIIILPQCPADGWWSGIYTDCVMRIVDDVKSKYSADDDRLYITGYSMGGGGTWDIGVRYADRVAA
;
A
#
# COMPACT_ATOMS: atom_id res chain seq x y z
N MET A 1 12.82 -1.91 -2.48
CA MET A 1 11.99 -2.20 -1.30
C MET A 1 11.05 -3.33 -1.69
N PRO A 2 11.00 -4.43 -0.92
CA PRO A 2 10.13 -5.55 -1.21
C PRO A 2 8.66 -5.21 -0.88
N TYR A 3 7.72 -5.81 -1.62
CA TYR A 3 6.29 -5.57 -1.47
C TYR A 3 5.46 -6.75 -1.98
N HIS A 4 4.20 -6.80 -1.58
CA HIS A 4 3.16 -7.66 -2.16
C HIS A 4 2.08 -6.82 -2.85
N VAL A 5 1.48 -7.40 -3.89
CA VAL A 5 0.32 -6.84 -4.58
C VAL A 5 -0.79 -7.87 -4.57
N TYR A 6 -1.95 -7.48 -4.08
CA TYR A 6 -3.18 -8.26 -4.15
C TYR A 6 -4.11 -7.60 -5.14
N VAL A 7 -4.66 -8.40 -6.05
CA VAL A 7 -5.67 -7.97 -7.01
C VAL A 7 -7.00 -8.63 -6.69
N PRO A 8 -8.13 -8.02 -7.10
CA PRO A 8 -9.44 -8.65 -6.94
C PRO A 8 -9.48 -10.05 -7.56
N GLN A 9 -10.22 -10.99 -6.94
CA GLN A 9 -10.30 -12.39 -7.41
C GLN A 9 -10.76 -12.50 -8.88
N ASN A 10 -11.67 -11.63 -9.30
CA ASN A 10 -12.17 -11.53 -10.67
C ASN A 10 -11.62 -10.30 -11.39
N TYR A 11 -10.32 -10.06 -11.24
CA TYR A 11 -9.64 -8.92 -11.85
C TYR A 11 -9.79 -8.93 -13.37
N ASP A 12 -10.25 -7.81 -13.90
CA ASP A 12 -10.58 -7.61 -15.31
C ASP A 12 -9.85 -6.36 -15.81
N LYS A 13 -8.93 -6.54 -16.76
CA LYS A 13 -8.12 -5.45 -17.31
C LYS A 13 -8.93 -4.36 -18.03
N SER A 14 -10.20 -4.62 -18.37
CA SER A 14 -11.09 -3.61 -18.95
C SER A 14 -11.71 -2.65 -17.91
N LYS A 15 -11.62 -2.99 -16.62
CA LYS A 15 -12.13 -2.18 -15.50
C LYS A 15 -10.99 -1.45 -14.80
N LYS A 16 -11.32 -0.33 -14.15
CA LYS A 16 -10.39 0.49 -13.37
C LYS A 16 -10.64 0.30 -11.88
N TYR A 17 -9.59 -0.06 -11.15
CA TYR A 17 -9.66 -0.39 -9.72
C TYR A 17 -8.93 0.64 -8.87
N PRO A 18 -9.47 1.03 -7.69
CA PRO A 18 -8.71 1.79 -6.71
C PRO A 18 -7.42 1.09 -6.32
N ILE A 19 -6.46 1.87 -5.85
CA ILE A 19 -5.27 1.37 -5.16
C ILE A 19 -5.42 1.70 -3.66
N VAL A 20 -5.12 0.71 -2.82
CA VAL A 20 -4.98 0.90 -1.37
C VAL A 20 -3.57 0.49 -0.96
N VAL A 21 -2.79 1.42 -0.43
CA VAL A 21 -1.48 1.13 0.17
C VAL A 21 -1.65 1.02 1.68
N ILE A 22 -1.15 -0.08 2.26
CA ILE A 22 -1.19 -0.29 3.71
C ILE A 22 0.24 -0.32 4.26
N LEU A 23 0.57 0.68 5.06
CA LEU A 23 1.86 0.81 5.74
C LEU A 23 1.82 0.13 7.11
N HIS A 24 2.68 -0.86 7.31
CA HIS A 24 2.78 -1.60 8.56
C HIS A 24 3.47 -0.79 9.68
N GLY A 25 3.40 -1.29 10.92
CA GLY A 25 4.02 -0.68 12.10
C GLY A 25 5.52 -1.00 12.23
N ALA A 26 6.15 -0.55 13.32
CA ALA A 26 7.59 -0.77 13.49
C ALA A 26 7.97 -2.25 13.73
N GLY A 27 7.01 -3.08 14.17
CA GLY A 27 7.22 -4.49 14.50
C GLY A 27 7.35 -5.40 13.27
N GLU A 28 6.85 -4.97 12.12
CA GLU A 28 6.84 -5.76 10.88
C GLU A 28 7.93 -5.32 9.89
N ARG A 29 8.86 -4.45 10.33
CA ARG A 29 10.06 -4.14 9.56
C ARG A 29 10.91 -5.39 9.37
N GLY A 30 11.53 -5.51 8.20
CA GLY A 30 12.33 -6.69 7.90
C GLY A 30 12.82 -6.72 6.46
N TYR A 31 13.55 -7.78 6.14
CA TYR A 31 14.09 -8.06 4.81
C TYR A 31 13.52 -9.34 4.19
N ASP A 32 12.60 -10.01 4.90
CA ASP A 32 12.06 -11.32 4.54
C ASP A 32 10.92 -11.23 3.50
N ASN A 33 10.31 -10.06 3.32
CA ASN A 33 9.07 -9.85 2.59
C ASN A 33 7.91 -10.74 3.09
N GLN A 34 7.87 -11.10 4.39
CA GLN A 34 6.86 -12.01 4.94
C GLN A 34 6.18 -11.49 6.20
N VAL A 35 6.94 -10.99 7.18
CA VAL A 35 6.36 -10.63 8.50
C VAL A 35 5.24 -9.59 8.40
N HIS A 36 5.35 -8.62 7.48
CA HIS A 36 4.31 -7.63 7.23
C HIS A 36 3.04 -8.24 6.62
N VAL A 37 3.11 -9.25 5.76
CA VAL A 37 1.91 -9.92 5.24
C VAL A 37 1.19 -10.70 6.34
N ASN A 38 1.94 -11.44 7.15
CA ASN A 38 1.37 -12.34 8.15
C ASN A 38 0.73 -11.60 9.33
N ASN A 39 1.19 -10.37 9.62
CA ASN A 39 0.78 -9.62 10.81
C ASN A 39 0.00 -8.32 10.50
N THR A 40 -0.25 -7.97 9.23
CA THR A 40 -1.00 -6.74 8.94
C THR A 40 -2.49 -6.94 9.24
N PHE A 41 -2.89 -6.59 10.46
CA PHE A 41 -4.29 -6.55 10.89
C PHE A 41 -5.19 -5.79 9.88
N LEU A 42 -4.71 -4.66 9.35
CA LEU A 42 -5.43 -3.88 8.36
C LEU A 42 -5.64 -4.62 7.03
N PHE A 43 -4.71 -5.49 6.62
CA PHE A 43 -4.88 -6.31 5.42
C PHE A 43 -5.94 -7.39 5.64
N ASN A 44 -5.94 -8.02 6.81
CA ASN A 44 -6.99 -8.96 7.18
C ASN A 44 -8.36 -8.29 7.20
N MET A 45 -8.47 -7.07 7.74
CA MET A 45 -9.71 -6.29 7.69
C MET A 45 -10.10 -5.90 6.25
N ALA A 46 -9.16 -5.39 5.45
CA ALA A 46 -9.43 -5.01 4.06
C ALA A 46 -9.93 -6.21 3.23
N SER A 47 -9.36 -7.40 3.49
CA SER A 47 -9.73 -8.64 2.84
C SER A 47 -11.18 -9.05 3.13
N MET A 48 -11.75 -8.68 4.28
CA MET A 48 -13.17 -8.95 4.60
C MET A 48 -14.15 -8.23 3.67
N TYR A 49 -13.71 -7.17 3.00
CA TYR A 49 -14.57 -6.36 2.13
C TYR A 49 -14.23 -6.50 0.64
N HIS A 50 -13.32 -7.40 0.27
CA HIS A 50 -12.76 -7.50 -1.08
C HIS A 50 -13.79 -7.78 -2.19
N GLU A 51 -14.90 -8.46 -1.89
CA GLU A 51 -15.99 -8.69 -2.86
C GLU A 51 -16.84 -7.43 -3.07
N ARG A 52 -17.09 -6.68 -1.99
CA ARG A 52 -17.92 -5.47 -2.02
C ARG A 52 -17.17 -4.27 -2.58
N TYR A 53 -15.87 -4.17 -2.28
CA TYR A 53 -15.00 -3.07 -2.69
C TYR A 53 -13.73 -3.65 -3.33
N PRO A 54 -13.80 -4.08 -4.61
CA PRO A 54 -12.64 -4.62 -5.29
C PRO A 54 -11.59 -3.51 -5.51
N ALA A 55 -10.39 -3.74 -4.98
CA ALA A 55 -9.26 -2.82 -5.08
C ALA A 55 -7.95 -3.59 -5.29
N ILE A 56 -6.94 -2.90 -5.83
CA ILE A 56 -5.56 -3.35 -5.84
C ILE A 56 -4.93 -2.95 -4.51
N ILE A 57 -4.44 -3.90 -3.73
CA ILE A 57 -3.83 -3.63 -2.42
C ILE A 57 -2.32 -3.80 -2.54
N ILE A 58 -1.57 -2.80 -2.07
CA ILE A 58 -0.11 -2.80 -2.03
C ILE A 58 0.33 -2.88 -0.57
N LEU A 59 1.15 -3.88 -0.25
CA LEU A 59 1.77 -4.07 1.06
C LEU A 59 3.30 -3.96 0.93
N PRO A 60 3.90 -2.77 1.06
CA PRO A 60 5.35 -2.63 1.07
C PRO A 60 5.93 -3.01 2.44
N GLN A 61 7.15 -3.54 2.47
CA GLN A 61 7.89 -3.77 3.70
C GLN A 61 9.01 -2.76 3.88
N CYS A 62 8.96 -2.00 4.97
CA CYS A 62 10.06 -1.14 5.39
C CYS A 62 11.22 -2.01 5.92
N PRO A 63 12.48 -1.73 5.53
CA PRO A 63 13.62 -2.51 6.00
C PRO A 63 13.82 -2.39 7.52
N ALA A 64 14.53 -3.35 8.11
CA ALA A 64 14.70 -3.46 9.57
C ALA A 64 15.31 -2.19 10.21
N ASP A 65 16.19 -1.50 9.49
CA ASP A 65 16.86 -0.26 9.87
C ASP A 65 16.17 1.01 9.33
N GLY A 66 15.04 0.84 8.65
CA GLY A 66 14.29 1.92 8.02
C GLY A 66 13.18 2.50 8.90
N TRP A 67 12.59 3.57 8.37
CA TRP A 67 11.40 4.21 8.90
C TRP A 67 10.53 4.78 7.77
N TRP A 68 9.21 4.79 7.90
CA TRP A 68 8.33 5.39 6.89
C TRP A 68 8.44 6.92 6.87
N SER A 69 9.46 7.44 6.18
CA SER A 69 9.69 8.87 5.95
C SER A 69 10.73 9.07 4.85
N GLY A 70 10.77 10.27 4.26
CA GLY A 70 11.82 10.66 3.31
C GLY A 70 11.91 9.69 2.12
N ILE A 71 13.09 9.09 1.93
CA ILE A 71 13.36 8.18 0.81
C ILE A 71 12.46 6.93 0.83
N TYR A 72 12.01 6.47 2.01
CA TYR A 72 11.20 5.26 2.09
C TYR A 72 9.76 5.49 1.65
N THR A 73 9.18 6.65 1.94
CA THR A 73 7.87 7.04 1.40
C THR A 73 7.96 7.37 -0.09
N ASP A 74 9.10 7.89 -0.57
CA ASP A 74 9.36 8.03 -2.01
C ASP A 74 9.39 6.67 -2.71
N CYS A 75 10.01 5.67 -2.08
CA CYS A 75 10.00 4.30 -2.58
C CYS A 75 8.57 3.74 -2.66
N VAL A 76 7.72 4.00 -1.67
CA VAL A 76 6.31 3.59 -1.69
C VAL A 76 5.60 4.20 -2.90
N MET A 77 5.77 5.49 -3.16
CA MET A 77 5.12 6.13 -4.30
C MET A 77 5.65 5.61 -5.64
N ARG A 78 6.93 5.26 -5.75
CA ARG A 78 7.47 4.57 -6.93
C ARG A 78 6.89 3.16 -7.11
N ILE A 79 6.59 2.44 -6.02
CA ILE A 79 5.87 1.16 -6.10
C ILE A 79 4.45 1.38 -6.63
N VAL A 80 3.77 2.44 -6.19
CA VAL A 80 2.45 2.81 -6.75
C VAL A 80 2.54 3.05 -8.26
N ASP A 81 3.55 3.79 -8.72
CA ASP A 81 3.78 4.03 -10.15
C ASP A 81 4.04 2.74 -10.93
N ASP A 82 4.88 1.86 -10.39
CA ASP A 82 5.15 0.54 -10.97
C ASP A 82 3.88 -0.31 -11.07
N VAL A 83 3.05 -0.34 -10.02
CA VAL A 83 1.77 -1.05 -10.01
C VAL A 83 0.79 -0.46 -11.02
N LYS A 84 0.67 0.86 -11.10
CA LYS A 84 -0.16 1.54 -12.12
C LYS A 84 0.26 1.20 -13.55
N SER A 85 1.56 0.98 -13.79
CA SER A 85 2.05 0.58 -15.12
C SER A 85 1.70 -0.86 -15.51
N LYS A 86 1.45 -1.74 -14.53
CA LYS A 86 1.24 -3.18 -14.73
C LYS A 86 -0.23 -3.60 -14.63
N TYR A 87 -1.03 -2.85 -13.89
CA TYR A 87 -2.42 -3.16 -13.59
C TYR A 87 -3.35 -2.01 -14.01
N SER A 88 -4.63 -2.33 -14.25
CA SER A 88 -5.66 -1.38 -14.62
C SER A 88 -6.14 -0.65 -13.37
N ALA A 89 -5.27 0.24 -12.90
CA ALA A 89 -5.52 1.12 -11.78
C ALA A 89 -6.30 2.36 -12.22
N ASP A 90 -7.14 2.82 -11.30
CA ASP A 90 -7.80 4.13 -11.34
C ASP A 90 -6.84 5.17 -10.77
N ASP A 91 -6.51 6.18 -11.57
CA ASP A 91 -5.50 7.17 -11.20
C ASP A 91 -5.97 8.14 -10.13
N ASP A 92 -7.29 8.34 -10.01
CA ASP A 92 -7.93 9.28 -9.10
C ASP A 92 -8.31 8.66 -7.75
N ARG A 93 -8.11 7.34 -7.59
CA ARG A 93 -8.49 6.60 -6.38
C ARG A 93 -7.30 5.85 -5.77
N LEU A 94 -6.29 6.62 -5.37
CA LEU A 94 -5.19 6.16 -4.53
C LEU A 94 -5.49 6.46 -3.06
N TYR A 95 -5.58 5.43 -2.23
CA TYR A 95 -5.81 5.53 -0.80
C TYR A 95 -4.57 5.06 -0.02
N ILE A 96 -4.18 5.81 1.00
CA ILE A 96 -3.03 5.46 1.85
C ILE A 96 -3.51 5.29 3.28
N THR A 97 -3.15 4.17 3.90
CA THR A 97 -3.46 3.91 5.31
C THR A 97 -2.31 3.22 6.01
N GLY A 98 -2.31 3.25 7.34
CA GLY A 98 -1.28 2.63 8.15
C GLY A 98 -1.53 2.83 9.64
N TYR A 99 -0.79 2.09 10.46
CA TYR A 99 -0.89 2.14 11.92
C TYR A 99 0.48 2.38 12.57
N SER A 100 0.51 3.07 13.71
CA SER A 100 1.76 3.39 14.43
C SER A 100 2.79 4.07 13.52
N MET A 101 3.98 3.46 13.31
CA MET A 101 4.96 3.91 12.33
C MET A 101 4.35 4.11 10.94
N GLY A 102 3.47 3.19 10.51
CA GLY A 102 2.73 3.28 9.26
C GLY A 102 1.77 4.45 9.23
N GLY A 103 1.16 4.81 10.36
CA GLY A 103 0.33 6.01 10.47
C GLY A 103 1.14 7.29 10.29
N GLY A 104 2.35 7.35 10.86
CA GLY A 104 3.30 8.42 10.58
C GLY A 104 3.68 8.51 9.10
N GLY A 105 3.91 7.36 8.46
CA GLY A 105 4.14 7.27 7.02
C GLY A 105 2.96 7.75 6.18
N THR A 106 1.73 7.46 6.59
CA THR A 106 0.52 7.97 5.94
C THR A 106 0.47 9.49 5.96
N TRP A 107 0.79 10.11 7.10
CA TRP A 107 0.87 11.58 7.19
C TRP A 107 2.00 12.16 6.33
N ASP A 108 3.18 11.54 6.32
CA ASP A 108 4.30 11.98 5.48
C ASP A 108 3.91 11.94 3.99
N ILE A 109 3.31 10.84 3.52
CA ILE A 109 2.85 10.72 2.14
C ILE A 109 1.73 11.72 1.85
N GLY A 110 0.72 11.82 2.72
CA GLY A 110 -0.41 12.73 2.52
C GLY A 110 -0.01 14.20 2.40
N VAL A 111 1.05 14.62 3.09
CA VAL A 111 1.58 15.99 2.97
C VAL A 111 2.43 16.16 1.71
N ARG A 112 3.33 15.20 1.42
CA ARG A 112 4.33 15.33 0.35
C ARG A 112 3.77 15.01 -1.04
N TYR A 113 2.69 14.25 -1.11
CA TYR A 113 2.03 13.77 -2.33
C TYR A 113 0.53 14.06 -2.31
N ALA A 114 0.14 15.21 -1.72
CA ALA A 114 -1.25 15.61 -1.51
C ALA A 114 -2.07 15.67 -2.81
N ASP A 115 -1.44 15.96 -3.94
CA ASP A 115 -2.03 15.99 -5.28
C ASP A 115 -2.31 14.60 -5.87
N ARG A 116 -1.73 13.55 -5.26
CA ARG A 116 -1.82 12.18 -5.75
C ARG A 116 -2.73 11.28 -4.92
N VAL A 117 -2.96 11.63 -3.66
CA VAL A 117 -3.69 10.80 -2.69
C VAL A 117 -5.13 11.29 -2.58
N ALA A 118 -6.08 10.39 -2.78
CA ALA A 118 -7.50 10.67 -2.71
C ALA A 118 -8.02 10.72 -1.26
N ALA A 119 -7.51 9.84 -0.39
CA ALA A 119 -7.74 9.84 1.06
C ALA A 119 -6.68 9.02 1.82
#